data_AF-A0A925QNX1-F1
#
_entry.id   AF-A0A925QNX1-F1
#
_cell.length_a   1.000
_cell.length_b   1.000
_cell.length_c   1.000
_cell.angle_alpha   90.00
_cell.angle_beta   90.00
_cell.angle_gamma   90.00
#
_symmetry.space_group_name_H-M   'P 1'
#
loop_
_entity.id
_entity.type
_entity.pdbx_description
1 polymer ?
#
loop_
_entity_poly.entity_id
_entity_poly.type
_entity_poly.pdbx_seq_one_letter_code
_entity_poly.pdbx_strand_id
1 'polypeptide(L)'
;MITWTEAAHEALEKHMAAIAPDLLARGLVPAEVAHALRRRVNDELVGAGLSIAGRVEVENVLARLGSDPAQGPGPGKKRWSGVLGWVGWSAVVVFGVLLPGATLGLELATGMCRNEFFDPLPTPWHIAAVVLVGLANLLGLVVAARPSVGAEFARWAGGLNGVGLGVAAWYTLWFLPLTPFAAIGVLFFGLGLLPLSPAIALVTGLILRGKMNRRTQEAGRPVGRTWPWLLAGVAGMVALEMPPLVENWAVRAVADRTGGRQETGLWLLRHLGSEERLLRGCYDRVRSREFKFNPRTWLAGENSAGNYQEAYYRMTGRPYNHRPAPVGMFGPFGRDRGEQEWVWDEGLGGENVSQRLKALYLTQSRLDGKVEGDATTGYLEWTMVFRNDHEFQQREARALLQLPPGGVVSRLTLWIDGEEREAAFGGRS
;
A
#
# COMPACT_ATOMS: atom_id res chain seq x y z
N MET A 1 -18.22 -52.42 22.89
CA MET A 1 -19.01 -53.48 22.21
C MET A 1 -20.46 -53.03 22.23
N ILE A 2 -21.12 -53.03 21.06
CA ILE A 2 -22.53 -52.67 20.94
C ILE A 2 -23.38 -53.91 21.14
N THR A 3 -24.47 -53.79 21.90
CA THR A 3 -25.46 -54.87 22.01
C THR A 3 -26.47 -54.72 20.89
N TRP A 4 -26.54 -55.73 20.02
CA TRP A 4 -27.49 -55.75 18.91
C TRP A 4 -28.82 -56.35 19.35
N THR A 5 -29.92 -55.72 18.96
CA THR A 5 -31.27 -56.29 19.16
C THR A 5 -31.58 -57.32 18.08
N GLU A 6 -32.47 -58.28 18.38
CA GLU A 6 -32.95 -59.25 17.38
C GLU A 6 -33.56 -58.57 16.16
N ALA A 7 -34.35 -57.52 16.39
CA ALA A 7 -34.97 -56.72 15.32
C ALA A 7 -33.93 -55.99 14.43
N ALA A 8 -32.76 -55.65 14.97
CA ALA A 8 -31.66 -55.03 14.21
C ALA A 8 -30.93 -56.05 13.32
N HIS A 9 -30.72 -57.28 13.81
CA HIS A 9 -30.19 -58.38 12.98
C HIS A 9 -31.15 -58.72 11.84
N GLU A 10 -32.45 -58.85 12.14
CA GLU A 10 -33.46 -59.16 11.13
C GLU A 10 -33.53 -58.10 10.02
N ALA A 11 -33.45 -56.81 10.38
CA ALA A 11 -33.44 -55.72 9.41
C ALA A 11 -32.21 -55.75 8.48
N LEU A 12 -31.03 -56.08 9.02
CA LEU A 12 -29.81 -56.20 8.24
C LEU A 12 -29.84 -57.41 7.30
N GLU A 13 -30.28 -58.57 7.78
CA GLU A 13 -30.43 -59.77 6.94
C GLU A 13 -31.48 -59.59 5.84
N LYS A 14 -32.60 -58.92 6.15
CA LYS A 14 -33.62 -58.60 5.16
C LYS A 14 -33.09 -57.70 4.05
N HIS A 15 -32.25 -56.72 4.39
CA HIS A 15 -31.59 -55.87 3.39
C HIS A 15 -30.57 -56.65 2.56
N MET A 16 -29.77 -57.52 3.18
CA MET A 16 -28.82 -58.40 2.49
C MET A 16 -29.52 -59.35 1.49
N ALA A 17 -30.65 -59.94 1.89
CA ALA A 17 -31.46 -60.78 1.03
C ALA A 17 -32.03 -60.00 -0.17
N ALA A 18 -32.37 -58.73 0.02
CA ALA A 18 -32.90 -57.86 -1.04
C ALA A 18 -31.84 -57.50 -2.10
N ILE A 19 -30.57 -57.30 -1.71
CA ILE A 19 -29.48 -56.91 -2.63
C ILE A 19 -28.73 -58.11 -3.23
N ALA A 20 -28.87 -59.32 -2.68
CA ALA A 20 -28.17 -60.52 -3.14
C ALA A 20 -28.34 -60.83 -4.65
N PRO A 21 -29.53 -60.68 -5.27
CA PRO A 21 -29.69 -60.93 -6.71
C PRO A 21 -28.90 -59.93 -7.58
N ASP A 22 -28.84 -58.66 -7.19
CA ASP A 22 -28.11 -57.61 -7.92
C ASP A 22 -26.59 -57.78 -7.78
N LEU A 23 -26.13 -58.23 -6.61
CA LEU A 23 -24.71 -58.55 -6.39
C LEU A 23 -24.25 -59.73 -7.26
N LEU A 24 -25.07 -60.78 -7.37
CA LEU A 24 -24.80 -61.91 -8.27
C LEU A 24 -24.78 -61.48 -9.74
N ALA A 25 -25.70 -60.60 -10.15
CA ALA A 25 -25.73 -60.05 -11.51
C ALA A 25 -24.47 -59.24 -11.85
N ARG A 26 -23.80 -58.66 -10.85
CA ARG A 26 -22.54 -57.91 -10.98
C ARG A 26 -21.29 -58.78 -10.80
N GLY A 27 -21.44 -60.10 -10.64
CA GLY A 27 -20.33 -61.04 -10.46
C GLY A 27 -19.65 -60.99 -9.09
N LEU A 28 -20.29 -60.38 -8.08
CA LEU A 28 -19.76 -60.30 -6.72
C LEU A 28 -20.22 -61.49 -5.88
N VAL A 29 -19.38 -61.94 -4.94
CA VAL A 29 -19.71 -63.01 -3.99
C VAL A 29 -20.55 -62.45 -2.85
N PRO A 30 -21.85 -62.80 -2.71
CA PRO A 30 -22.74 -62.16 -1.73
C PRO A 30 -22.28 -62.34 -0.27
N ALA A 31 -21.65 -63.47 0.05
CA ALA A 31 -21.14 -63.76 1.39
C ALA A 31 -20.00 -62.81 1.82
N GLU A 32 -19.09 -62.45 0.91
CA GLU A 32 -18.01 -61.50 1.21
C GLU A 32 -18.54 -60.08 1.41
N VAL A 33 -19.49 -59.68 0.56
CA VAL A 33 -20.17 -58.38 0.67
C VAL A 33 -20.97 -58.29 1.96
N ALA A 34 -21.64 -59.38 2.37
CA ALA A 34 -22.36 -59.46 3.64
C ALA A 34 -21.44 -59.22 4.84
N HIS A 35 -20.29 -59.88 4.86
CA HIS A 35 -19.31 -59.73 5.93
C HIS A 35 -18.74 -58.30 5.98
N ALA A 36 -18.43 -57.71 4.82
CA ALA A 36 -17.94 -56.33 4.73
C ALA A 36 -19.00 -55.30 5.16
N LEU A 37 -20.26 -55.48 4.75
CA LEU A 37 -21.36 -54.58 5.11
C LEU A 37 -21.67 -54.64 6.60
N ARG A 38 -21.71 -55.84 7.21
CA ARG A 38 -21.88 -56.01 8.65
C ARG A 38 -20.81 -55.26 9.44
N ARG A 39 -19.56 -55.36 9.01
CA ARG A 39 -18.44 -54.62 9.63
C ARG A 39 -18.63 -53.11 9.53
N ARG A 40 -18.97 -52.62 8.33
CA ARG A 40 -19.19 -51.18 8.06
C ARG A 40 -20.32 -50.60 8.90
N VAL A 41 -21.46 -51.30 8.97
CA VAL A 41 -22.62 -50.87 9.77
C VAL A 41 -22.26 -50.84 11.25
N ASN A 42 -21.54 -51.85 11.75
CA ASN A 42 -21.07 -51.86 13.13
C ASN A 42 -20.12 -50.68 13.43
N ASP A 43 -19.18 -50.38 12.53
CA ASP A 43 -18.26 -49.24 12.71
C ASP A 43 -18.98 -47.89 12.71
N GLU A 44 -20.00 -47.69 11.87
CA GLU A 44 -20.80 -46.46 11.89
C GLU A 44 -21.65 -46.32 13.16
N LEU A 45 -22.24 -47.41 13.66
CA LEU A 45 -23.00 -47.39 14.91
C LEU A 45 -22.10 -47.11 16.12
N VAL A 46 -20.90 -47.68 16.15
CA VAL A 46 -19.88 -47.37 17.16
C VAL A 46 -19.43 -45.91 17.06
N GLY A 47 -19.18 -45.41 15.84
CA GLY A 47 -18.82 -44.01 15.60
C GLY A 47 -19.92 -43.01 15.99
N ALA A 48 -21.18 -43.43 15.96
CA ALA A 48 -22.32 -42.65 16.43
C ALA A 48 -22.47 -42.64 17.97
N GLY A 49 -21.66 -43.40 18.70
CA GLY A 49 -21.67 -43.45 20.17
C GLY A 49 -22.86 -44.23 20.75
N LEU A 50 -23.50 -45.09 19.96
CA LEU A 50 -24.64 -45.88 20.41
C LEU A 50 -24.16 -47.09 21.24
N SER A 51 -24.85 -47.37 22.35
CA SER A 51 -24.61 -48.55 23.18
C SER A 51 -25.48 -49.75 22.80
N ILE A 52 -26.66 -49.50 22.22
CA ILE A 52 -27.62 -50.51 21.76
C ILE A 52 -27.98 -50.22 20.30
N ALA A 53 -27.87 -51.23 19.43
CA ALA A 53 -28.31 -51.12 18.03
C ALA A 53 -29.77 -51.59 17.89
N GLY A 54 -30.67 -50.63 17.69
CA GLY A 54 -32.07 -50.87 17.36
C GLY A 54 -32.32 -50.96 15.85
N ARG A 55 -33.53 -51.36 15.49
CA ARG A 55 -33.96 -51.53 14.09
C ARG A 55 -33.89 -50.23 13.29
N VAL A 56 -34.35 -49.12 13.88
CA VAL A 56 -34.42 -47.82 13.20
C VAL A 56 -33.03 -47.28 12.90
N GLU A 57 -32.08 -47.48 13.83
CA GLU A 57 -30.70 -47.05 13.66
C GLU A 57 -30.01 -47.81 12.53
N VAL A 58 -30.22 -49.13 12.45
CA VAL A 58 -29.70 -49.96 11.36
C VAL A 58 -30.31 -49.60 10.01
N GLU A 59 -31.64 -49.43 9.93
CA GLU A 59 -32.33 -49.03 8.69
C GLU A 59 -31.86 -47.65 8.20
N ASN A 60 -31.61 -46.71 9.11
CA ASN A 60 -31.06 -45.39 8.76
C ASN A 60 -29.62 -45.46 8.22
N VAL A 61 -28.77 -46.30 8.82
CA VAL A 61 -27.40 -46.51 8.31
C VAL A 61 -27.43 -47.17 6.94
N LEU A 62 -28.27 -48.19 6.75
CA LEU A 62 -28.45 -48.87 5.47
C LEU A 62 -28.99 -47.94 4.37
N ALA A 63 -29.93 -47.06 4.70
CA ALA A 63 -30.44 -46.05 3.76
C ALA A 63 -29.33 -45.06 3.32
N ARG A 64 -28.40 -44.71 4.22
CA ARG A 64 -27.25 -43.85 3.91
C ARG A 64 -26.19 -44.59 3.09
N LEU A 65 -26.03 -45.90 3.27
CA LEU A 65 -25.08 -46.72 2.51
C LEU A 65 -25.63 -47.09 1.12
N GLY A 66 -26.94 -47.21 0.96
CA GLY A 66 -27.61 -47.51 -0.32
C GLY A 66 -27.75 -46.32 -1.27
N SER A 67 -27.46 -45.10 -0.82
CA SER A 67 -27.44 -43.90 -1.67
C SER A 67 -26.08 -43.75 -2.34
N ASP A 68 -25.94 -44.34 -3.54
CA ASP A 68 -24.91 -44.11 -4.55
C ASP A 68 -23.42 -44.18 -4.08
N PRO A 69 -22.65 -45.24 -4.41
CA PRO A 69 -21.26 -45.39 -3.98
C PRO A 69 -20.28 -44.33 -4.55
N ALA A 70 -20.74 -43.37 -5.37
CA ALA A 70 -19.95 -42.26 -5.86
C ALA A 70 -19.84 -41.05 -4.90
N GLN A 71 -20.57 -41.03 -3.77
CA GLN A 71 -20.45 -39.96 -2.77
C GLN A 71 -20.30 -40.53 -1.36
N GLY A 72 -19.12 -41.07 -1.04
CA GLY A 72 -18.75 -41.30 0.35
C GLY A 72 -18.88 -40.01 1.18
N PRO A 73 -19.41 -40.05 2.41
CA PRO A 73 -19.44 -38.88 3.26
C PRO A 73 -17.99 -38.55 3.65
N GLY A 74 -17.39 -37.58 2.97
CA GLY A 74 -16.21 -36.89 3.50
C GLY A 74 -16.54 -36.36 4.90
N PRO A 75 -15.55 -36.27 5.81
CA PRO A 75 -15.78 -35.91 7.21
C PRO A 75 -16.66 -34.66 7.28
N GLY A 76 -17.84 -34.83 7.87
CA GLY A 76 -18.87 -33.81 7.94
C GLY A 76 -18.30 -32.55 8.58
N LYS A 77 -18.02 -31.53 7.77
CA LYS A 77 -17.83 -30.17 8.27
C LYS A 77 -19.14 -29.78 8.95
N LYS A 78 -19.15 -29.78 10.29
CA LYS A 78 -20.27 -29.31 11.11
C LYS A 78 -20.79 -27.99 10.52
N ARG A 79 -22.00 -28.04 9.98
CA ARG A 79 -22.66 -26.91 9.32
C ARG A 79 -23.15 -25.93 10.38
N TRP A 80 -22.26 -25.09 10.89
CA TRP A 80 -22.59 -23.90 11.69
C TRP A 80 -23.41 -22.94 10.82
N SER A 81 -24.72 -23.15 10.70
CA SER A 81 -25.54 -22.51 9.66
C SER A 81 -26.73 -21.68 10.13
N GLY A 82 -26.87 -21.40 11.43
CA GLY A 82 -27.92 -20.50 11.94
C GLY A 82 -27.41 -19.10 12.28
N VAL A 83 -26.61 -19.00 13.33
CA VAL A 83 -26.21 -17.71 13.93
C VAL A 83 -25.01 -17.06 13.23
N LEU A 84 -24.11 -17.87 12.64
CA LEU A 84 -22.92 -17.39 11.92
C LEU A 84 -23.24 -16.81 10.52
N GLY A 85 -24.45 -17.05 9.98
CA GLY A 85 -24.86 -16.56 8.67
C GLY A 85 -25.08 -15.05 8.65
N TRP A 86 -25.80 -14.51 9.63
CA TRP A 86 -26.03 -13.06 9.77
C TRP A 86 -24.79 -12.33 10.27
N VAL A 87 -24.11 -12.86 11.29
CA VAL A 87 -22.82 -12.33 11.78
C VAL A 87 -21.78 -12.32 10.66
N GLY A 88 -21.80 -13.34 9.77
CA GLY A 88 -20.86 -13.46 8.66
C GLY A 88 -21.08 -12.50 7.49
N TRP A 89 -22.28 -11.95 7.29
CA TRP A 89 -22.51 -10.92 6.26
C TRP A 89 -22.27 -9.52 6.82
N SER A 90 -22.74 -9.25 8.04
CA SER A 90 -22.48 -7.98 8.74
C SER A 90 -20.98 -7.75 8.96
N ALA A 91 -20.23 -8.79 9.35
CA ALA A 91 -18.78 -8.72 9.46
C ALA A 91 -18.10 -8.38 8.13
N VAL A 92 -18.56 -8.97 7.01
CA VAL A 92 -18.01 -8.68 5.67
C VAL A 92 -18.24 -7.22 5.28
N VAL A 93 -19.40 -6.63 5.62
CA VAL A 93 -19.68 -5.22 5.36
C VAL A 93 -18.78 -4.32 6.22
N VAL A 94 -18.72 -4.60 7.53
CA VAL A 94 -17.93 -3.80 8.47
C VAL A 94 -16.45 -3.85 8.12
N PHE A 95 -15.88 -5.04 7.94
CA PHE A 95 -14.45 -5.23 7.75
C PHE A 95 -14.00 -5.07 6.29
N GLY A 96 -14.87 -5.35 5.32
CA GLY A 96 -14.52 -5.29 3.90
C GLY A 96 -14.83 -3.96 3.22
N VAL A 97 -15.70 -3.14 3.78
CA VAL A 97 -16.18 -1.89 3.15
C VAL A 97 -16.10 -0.70 4.12
N LEU A 98 -16.74 -0.79 5.28
CA LEU A 98 -16.81 0.35 6.21
C LEU A 98 -15.46 0.70 6.84
N LEU A 99 -14.72 -0.31 7.32
CA LEU A 99 -13.41 -0.10 7.94
C LEU A 99 -12.42 0.50 6.92
N PRO A 100 -12.22 -0.06 5.70
CA PRO A 100 -11.38 0.57 4.68
C PRO A 100 -11.84 1.97 4.25
N GLY A 101 -13.15 2.23 4.24
CA GLY A 101 -13.68 3.56 3.97
C GLY A 101 -13.35 4.55 5.09
N ALA A 102 -13.50 4.13 6.35
CA ALA A 102 -13.17 4.94 7.52
C ALA A 102 -11.67 5.21 7.63
N THR A 103 -10.82 4.21 7.33
CA THR A 103 -9.36 4.39 7.33
C THR A 103 -8.91 5.37 6.26
N LEU A 104 -9.47 5.26 5.05
CA LEU A 104 -9.25 6.22 3.97
C LEU A 104 -9.69 7.63 4.38
N GLY A 105 -10.89 7.78 4.95
CA GLY A 105 -11.40 9.08 5.41
C GLY A 105 -10.53 9.71 6.50
N LEU A 106 -10.08 8.90 7.46
CA LEU A 106 -9.20 9.36 8.54
C LEU A 106 -7.83 9.78 8.00
N GLU A 107 -7.23 9.02 7.08
CA GLU A 107 -5.96 9.40 6.47
C GLU A 107 -6.09 10.69 5.64
N LEU A 108 -7.19 10.87 4.90
CA LEU A 108 -7.43 12.11 4.16
C LEU A 108 -7.66 13.32 5.06
N ALA A 109 -8.26 13.12 6.24
CA ALA A 109 -8.52 14.20 7.20
C ALA A 109 -7.30 14.55 8.07
N THR A 110 -6.47 13.55 8.41
CA THR A 110 -5.41 13.71 9.42
C THR A 110 -3.99 13.59 8.87
N GLY A 111 -3.80 12.90 7.73
CA GLY A 111 -2.49 12.59 7.18
C GLY A 111 -1.59 11.79 8.13
N MET A 112 -2.17 10.98 9.02
CA MET A 112 -1.43 10.32 10.09
C MET A 112 -0.30 9.41 9.56
N CYS A 113 -0.58 8.61 8.53
CA CYS A 113 0.45 7.76 7.91
C CYS A 113 1.47 8.61 7.17
N ARG A 114 1.01 9.57 6.35
CA ARG A 114 1.87 10.50 5.60
C ARG A 114 2.87 11.23 6.49
N ASN A 115 2.47 11.60 7.70
CA ASN A 115 3.29 12.40 8.60
C ASN A 115 4.30 11.56 9.37
N GLU A 116 3.90 10.38 9.89
CA GLU A 116 4.73 9.61 10.81
C GLU A 116 5.45 8.40 10.20
N PHE A 117 4.97 7.87 9.09
CA PHE A 117 5.56 6.67 8.48
C PHE A 117 5.89 6.89 7.00
N PHE A 118 4.88 6.82 6.13
CA PHE A 118 4.96 7.02 4.70
C PHE A 118 3.62 7.48 4.17
N ASP A 119 3.58 8.14 3.02
CA ASP A 119 2.33 8.58 2.37
C ASP A 119 1.70 7.43 1.56
N PRO A 120 0.62 6.76 2.05
CA PRO A 120 -0.06 5.71 1.32
C PRO A 120 -0.88 6.25 0.15
N LEU A 121 -1.19 7.55 0.13
CA LEU A 121 -2.10 8.18 -0.82
C LEU A 121 -1.45 9.41 -1.48
N PRO A 122 -0.31 9.25 -2.18
CA PRO A 122 0.43 10.38 -2.74
C PRO A 122 -0.27 11.03 -3.94
N THR A 123 -1.18 10.32 -4.61
CA THR A 123 -1.91 10.83 -5.78
C THR A 123 -3.39 10.44 -5.74
N PRO A 124 -4.26 11.17 -6.45
CA PRO A 124 -5.68 10.80 -6.58
C PRO A 124 -5.89 9.37 -7.11
N TRP A 125 -4.95 8.83 -7.89
CA TRP A 125 -5.01 7.46 -8.40
C TRP A 125 -4.83 6.41 -7.30
N HIS A 126 -4.05 6.70 -6.26
CA HIS A 126 -3.93 5.83 -5.09
C HIS A 126 -5.23 5.81 -4.29
N ILE A 127 -5.87 6.98 -4.14
CA ILE A 127 -7.21 7.10 -3.53
C ILE A 127 -8.22 6.27 -4.31
N ALA A 128 -8.25 6.43 -5.64
CA ALA A 128 -9.14 5.66 -6.51
C ALA A 128 -8.88 4.14 -6.40
N ALA A 129 -7.62 3.72 -6.30
CA ALA A 129 -7.26 2.32 -6.11
C ALA A 129 -7.76 1.76 -4.77
N VAL A 130 -7.66 2.52 -3.67
CA VAL A 130 -8.18 2.10 -2.35
C VAL A 130 -9.71 2.07 -2.35
N VAL A 131 -10.38 3.07 -2.93
CA VAL A 131 -11.85 3.07 -3.10
C VAL A 131 -12.30 1.87 -3.92
N LEU A 132 -11.56 1.53 -4.98
CA LEU A 132 -11.84 0.36 -5.82
C LEU A 132 -11.85 -0.93 -5.02
N VAL A 133 -10.97 -1.10 -4.01
CA VAL A 133 -10.99 -2.28 -3.12
C VAL A 133 -12.32 -2.39 -2.39
N GLY A 134 -12.79 -1.29 -1.78
CA GLY A 134 -14.09 -1.24 -1.08
C GLY A 134 -15.26 -1.52 -2.02
N LEU A 135 -15.26 -0.92 -3.21
CA LEU A 135 -16.28 -1.18 -4.24
C LEU A 135 -16.25 -2.62 -4.73
N ALA A 136 -15.07 -3.21 -4.93
CA ALA A 136 -14.91 -4.59 -5.37
C ALA A 136 -15.44 -5.58 -4.32
N ASN A 137 -15.22 -5.30 -3.03
CA ASN A 137 -15.80 -6.06 -1.93
C ASN A 137 -17.33 -5.89 -1.86
N LEU A 138 -17.84 -4.67 -2.07
CA LEU A 138 -19.28 -4.40 -2.09
C LEU A 138 -19.98 -5.12 -3.25
N LEU A 139 -19.41 -5.08 -4.46
CA LEU A 139 -19.96 -5.80 -5.62
C LEU A 139 -19.87 -7.31 -5.44
N GLY A 140 -18.77 -7.81 -4.87
CA GLY A 140 -18.63 -9.22 -4.52
C GLY A 140 -19.69 -9.66 -3.50
N LEU A 141 -20.00 -8.81 -2.52
CA LEU A 141 -21.09 -9.02 -1.58
C LEU A 141 -22.45 -9.08 -2.28
N VAL A 142 -22.74 -8.17 -3.21
CA VAL A 142 -24.00 -8.18 -3.98
C VAL A 142 -24.16 -9.48 -4.77
N VAL A 143 -23.12 -9.91 -5.49
CA VAL A 143 -23.12 -11.17 -6.24
C VAL A 143 -23.26 -12.38 -5.31
N ALA A 144 -22.60 -12.35 -4.17
CA ALA A 144 -22.65 -13.42 -3.19
C ALA A 144 -23.95 -13.44 -2.38
N ALA A 145 -24.72 -12.35 -2.31
CA ALA A 145 -25.96 -12.26 -1.54
C ALA A 145 -27.22 -12.50 -2.39
N ARG A 146 -27.23 -12.09 -3.66
CA ARG A 146 -28.40 -12.21 -4.54
C ARG A 146 -28.49 -13.59 -5.22
N PRO A 147 -29.68 -14.23 -5.30
CA PRO A 147 -29.84 -15.54 -5.94
C PRO A 147 -29.72 -15.50 -7.47
N SER A 148 -30.15 -14.40 -8.09
CA SER A 148 -30.21 -14.24 -9.55
C SER A 148 -29.48 -12.97 -9.97
N VAL A 149 -28.22 -13.13 -10.34
CA VAL A 149 -27.40 -12.06 -10.96
C VAL A 149 -27.08 -12.44 -12.40
N GLY A 150 -27.07 -11.46 -13.29
CA GLY A 150 -26.69 -11.65 -14.69
C GLY A 150 -25.27 -12.22 -14.80
N ALA A 151 -25.04 -13.14 -15.74
CA ALA A 151 -23.73 -13.78 -15.93
C ALA A 151 -22.63 -12.75 -16.22
N GLU A 152 -22.96 -11.73 -17.01
CA GLU A 152 -22.04 -10.63 -17.35
C GLU A 152 -21.66 -9.80 -16.13
N PHE A 153 -22.65 -9.42 -15.31
CA PHE A 153 -22.40 -8.68 -14.08
C PHE A 153 -21.55 -9.49 -13.09
N ALA A 154 -21.81 -10.79 -12.96
CA ALA A 154 -21.01 -11.68 -12.11
C ALA A 154 -19.56 -11.77 -12.61
N ARG A 155 -19.33 -11.89 -13.92
CA ARG A 155 -17.98 -11.88 -14.51
C ARG A 155 -17.25 -10.56 -14.27
N TRP A 156 -17.91 -9.42 -14.48
CA TRP A 156 -17.35 -8.09 -14.22
C TRP A 156 -16.99 -7.89 -12.75
N ALA A 157 -17.93 -8.18 -11.84
CA ALA A 157 -17.67 -8.13 -10.40
C ALA A 157 -16.54 -9.08 -9.98
N GLY A 158 -16.45 -10.25 -10.62
CA GLY A 158 -15.35 -11.20 -10.44
C GLY A 158 -14.00 -10.63 -10.89
N GLY A 159 -13.95 -9.92 -12.01
CA GLY A 159 -12.75 -9.23 -12.48
C GLY A 159 -12.33 -8.11 -11.52
N LEU A 160 -13.28 -7.24 -11.15
CA LEU A 160 -13.03 -6.14 -10.20
C LEU A 160 -12.58 -6.63 -8.83
N ASN A 161 -13.18 -7.71 -8.31
CA ASN A 161 -12.70 -8.37 -7.10
C ASN A 161 -11.25 -8.85 -7.25
N GLY A 162 -10.88 -9.42 -8.39
CA GLY A 162 -9.48 -9.77 -8.68
C GLY A 162 -8.54 -8.56 -8.64
N VAL A 163 -8.90 -7.45 -9.29
CA VAL A 163 -8.11 -6.20 -9.25
C VAL A 163 -7.98 -5.68 -7.81
N GLY A 164 -9.10 -5.63 -7.07
CA GLY A 164 -9.14 -5.22 -5.67
C GLY A 164 -8.26 -6.08 -4.76
N LEU A 165 -8.20 -7.40 -4.99
CA LEU A 165 -7.29 -8.30 -4.29
C LEU A 165 -5.82 -7.95 -4.57
N GLY A 166 -5.47 -7.62 -5.82
CA GLY A 166 -4.12 -7.18 -6.18
C GLY A 166 -3.70 -5.89 -5.46
N VAL A 167 -4.58 -4.88 -5.46
CA VAL A 167 -4.34 -3.61 -4.76
C VAL A 167 -4.25 -3.82 -3.24
N ALA A 168 -5.16 -4.60 -2.66
CA ALA A 168 -5.15 -4.88 -1.22
C ALA A 168 -3.90 -5.66 -0.79
N ALA A 169 -3.44 -6.61 -1.61
CA ALA A 169 -2.20 -7.36 -1.38
C ALA A 169 -0.97 -6.43 -1.40
N TRP A 170 -0.92 -5.49 -2.36
CA TRP A 170 0.13 -4.48 -2.42
C TRP A 170 0.23 -3.67 -1.11
N TYR A 171 -0.88 -3.05 -0.68
CA TYR A 171 -0.87 -2.28 0.56
C TYR A 171 -0.62 -3.15 1.80
N THR A 172 -1.11 -4.40 1.82
CA THR A 172 -0.80 -5.33 2.92
C THR A 172 0.70 -5.55 3.06
N LEU A 173 1.44 -5.66 1.96
CA LEU A 173 2.90 -5.77 1.99
C LEU A 173 3.57 -4.49 2.48
N TRP A 174 3.08 -3.31 2.06
CA TRP A 174 3.62 -2.03 2.50
C TRP A 174 3.41 -1.76 4.00
N PHE A 175 2.26 -2.17 4.54
CA PHE A 175 1.96 -2.06 5.97
C PHE A 175 2.48 -3.25 6.80
N LEU A 176 3.15 -4.24 6.18
CA LEU A 176 3.66 -5.42 6.88
C LEU A 176 4.60 -5.05 8.06
N PRO A 177 5.56 -4.12 7.92
CA PRO A 177 6.44 -3.73 9.03
C PRO A 177 5.70 -3.05 10.20
N LEU A 178 4.54 -2.46 9.93
CA LEU A 178 3.68 -1.82 10.94
C LEU A 178 2.76 -2.82 11.65
N THR A 179 2.52 -3.99 11.05
CA THR A 179 1.65 -5.06 11.58
C THR A 179 1.92 -5.45 13.04
N PRO A 180 3.18 -5.70 13.50
CA PRO A 180 3.42 -6.08 14.89
C PRO A 180 3.00 -4.97 15.88
N PHE A 181 3.29 -3.72 15.55
CA PHE A 181 2.90 -2.56 16.37
C PHE A 181 1.39 -2.32 16.31
N ALA A 182 0.79 -2.54 15.15
CA ALA A 182 -0.66 -2.48 14.96
C ALA A 182 -1.38 -3.51 15.84
N ALA A 183 -0.90 -4.75 15.90
CA ALA A 183 -1.49 -5.79 16.74
C ALA A 183 -1.50 -5.39 18.22
N ILE A 184 -0.41 -4.77 18.71
CA ILE A 184 -0.35 -4.21 20.06
C ILE A 184 -1.34 -3.03 20.19
N GLY A 185 -1.37 -2.12 19.22
CA GLY A 185 -2.28 -0.97 19.20
C GLY A 185 -3.77 -1.33 19.17
N VAL A 186 -4.13 -2.50 18.61
CA VAL A 186 -5.50 -3.04 18.68
C VAL A 186 -5.88 -3.34 20.14
N LEU A 187 -4.97 -3.96 20.90
CA LEU A 187 -5.25 -4.40 22.27
C LEU A 187 -5.44 -3.23 23.26
N PHE A 188 -4.76 -2.10 23.05
CA PHE A 188 -4.78 -0.97 23.98
C PHE A 188 -5.75 0.16 23.60
N PHE A 189 -5.94 0.47 22.30
CA PHE A 189 -6.66 1.67 21.87
C PHE A 189 -7.59 1.47 20.67
N GLY A 190 -7.68 0.26 20.09
CA GLY A 190 -8.48 -0.02 18.89
C GLY A 190 -7.96 0.62 17.59
N LEU A 191 -7.06 1.61 17.68
CA LEU A 191 -6.42 2.31 16.56
C LEU A 191 -5.53 1.40 15.69
N GLY A 192 -5.07 0.28 16.23
CA GLY A 192 -4.31 -0.71 15.46
C GLY A 192 -5.08 -1.36 14.30
N LEU A 193 -6.41 -1.22 14.26
CA LEU A 193 -7.23 -1.66 13.13
C LEU A 193 -6.95 -0.84 11.87
N LEU A 194 -6.45 0.39 12.00
CA LEU A 194 -6.19 1.28 10.88
C LEU A 194 -5.10 0.73 9.94
N PRO A 195 -3.86 0.47 10.41
CA PRO A 195 -2.82 -0.14 9.57
C PRO A 195 -3.11 -1.59 9.17
N LEU A 196 -3.99 -2.31 9.88
CA LEU A 196 -4.43 -3.67 9.50
C LEU A 196 -5.53 -3.67 8.43
N SER A 197 -6.13 -2.51 8.13
CA SER A 197 -7.24 -2.40 7.20
C SER A 197 -6.98 -3.03 5.82
N PRO A 198 -5.80 -2.87 5.18
CA PRO A 198 -5.52 -3.51 3.90
C PRO A 198 -5.55 -5.04 3.98
N ALA A 199 -4.98 -5.62 5.04
CA ALA A 199 -4.96 -7.06 5.27
C ALA A 199 -6.37 -7.61 5.52
N ILE A 200 -7.17 -6.90 6.32
CA ILE A 200 -8.55 -7.25 6.60
C ILE A 200 -9.41 -7.18 5.33
N ALA A 201 -9.22 -6.15 4.51
CA ALA A 201 -9.90 -6.01 3.23
C ALA A 201 -9.51 -7.12 2.24
N LEU A 202 -8.23 -7.52 2.22
CA LEU A 202 -7.73 -8.64 1.41
C LEU A 202 -8.38 -9.97 1.82
N VAL A 203 -8.37 -10.29 3.11
CA VAL A 203 -9.01 -11.51 3.65
C VAL A 203 -10.50 -11.52 3.33
N THR A 204 -11.17 -10.38 3.51
CA THR A 204 -12.60 -10.25 3.19
C THR A 204 -12.87 -10.47 1.70
N GLY A 205 -12.04 -9.91 0.83
CA GLY A 205 -12.11 -10.12 -0.62
C GLY A 205 -11.92 -11.60 -1.01
N LEU A 206 -11.01 -12.33 -0.36
CA LEU A 206 -10.79 -13.75 -0.60
C LEU A 206 -12.00 -14.60 -0.17
N ILE A 207 -12.59 -14.28 0.98
CA ILE A 207 -13.82 -14.94 1.46
C ILE A 207 -14.97 -14.70 0.47
N LEU A 208 -15.15 -13.45 0.04
CA LEU A 208 -16.16 -13.09 -0.96
C LEU A 208 -15.93 -13.81 -2.28
N ARG A 209 -14.68 -13.95 -2.73
CA ARG A 209 -14.35 -14.70 -3.95
C ARG A 209 -14.83 -16.14 -3.87
N GLY A 210 -14.57 -16.81 -2.73
CA GLY A 210 -15.04 -18.18 -2.49
C GLY A 210 -16.57 -18.28 -2.54
N LYS A 211 -17.27 -17.35 -1.88
CA LYS A 211 -18.75 -17.31 -1.88
C LYS A 211 -19.34 -17.04 -3.26
N MET A 212 -18.75 -16.10 -4.03
CA MET A 212 -19.15 -15.80 -5.40
C MET A 212 -18.96 -17.02 -6.32
N ASN A 213 -17.78 -17.65 -6.29
CA ASN A 213 -17.48 -18.84 -7.09
C ASN A 213 -18.52 -19.94 -6.84
N ARG A 214 -18.80 -20.25 -5.56
CA ARG A 214 -19.76 -21.30 -5.20
C ARG A 214 -21.16 -21.01 -5.74
N ARG A 215 -21.70 -19.82 -5.47
CA ARG A 215 -23.06 -19.45 -5.91
C ARG A 215 -23.19 -19.38 -7.42
N THR A 216 -22.17 -18.87 -8.10
CA THR A 216 -22.20 -18.72 -9.55
C THR A 216 -21.99 -20.04 -10.27
N GLN A 217 -21.26 -21.00 -9.68
CA GLN A 217 -21.18 -22.39 -10.14
C GLN A 217 -22.52 -23.12 -9.96
N GLU A 218 -23.18 -22.98 -8.80
CA GLU A 218 -24.53 -23.53 -8.55
C GLU A 218 -25.55 -23.02 -9.61
N ALA A 219 -25.34 -21.81 -10.15
CA ALA A 219 -26.16 -21.21 -11.20
C ALA A 219 -25.64 -21.43 -12.65
N GLY A 220 -24.55 -22.21 -12.85
CA GLY A 220 -23.96 -22.48 -14.16
C GLY A 220 -23.28 -21.28 -14.86
N ARG A 221 -22.90 -20.23 -14.13
CA ARG A 221 -22.43 -18.93 -14.66
C ARG A 221 -21.10 -18.47 -14.03
N PRO A 222 -19.96 -19.11 -14.29
CA PRO A 222 -18.72 -18.86 -13.54
C PRO A 222 -18.18 -17.41 -13.66
N VAL A 223 -17.69 -16.87 -12.54
CA VAL A 223 -17.06 -15.53 -12.39
C VAL A 223 -15.66 -15.39 -13.03
N GLY A 224 -15.19 -16.37 -13.81
CA GLY A 224 -13.90 -16.34 -14.51
C GLY A 224 -12.66 -16.59 -13.62
N ARG A 225 -11.46 -16.50 -14.21
CA ARG A 225 -10.17 -16.69 -13.50
C ARG A 225 -9.76 -15.42 -12.75
N THR A 226 -9.31 -15.54 -11.50
CA THR A 226 -8.92 -14.38 -10.65
C THR A 226 -7.52 -13.85 -10.95
N TRP A 227 -6.56 -14.74 -11.20
CA TRP A 227 -5.14 -14.40 -11.33
C TRP A 227 -4.79 -13.28 -12.34
N PRO A 228 -5.33 -13.25 -13.58
CA PRO A 228 -5.00 -12.16 -14.51
C PRO A 228 -5.43 -10.78 -13.99
N TRP A 229 -6.57 -10.71 -13.30
CA TRP A 229 -7.06 -9.46 -12.71
C TRP A 229 -6.29 -9.07 -11.45
N LEU A 230 -5.87 -10.05 -10.64
CA LEU A 230 -4.97 -9.81 -9.52
C LEU A 230 -3.64 -9.23 -10.01
N LEU A 231 -3.04 -9.84 -11.04
CA LEU A 231 -1.83 -9.32 -11.66
C LEU A 231 -2.04 -7.93 -12.24
N ALA A 232 -3.19 -7.65 -12.86
CA ALA A 232 -3.51 -6.31 -13.34
C ALA A 232 -3.57 -5.27 -12.19
N GLY A 233 -4.16 -5.63 -11.05
CA GLY A 233 -4.17 -4.77 -9.86
C GLY A 233 -2.76 -4.50 -9.31
N VAL A 234 -1.93 -5.54 -9.20
CA VAL A 234 -0.52 -5.40 -8.77
C VAL A 234 0.29 -4.58 -9.78
N ALA A 235 0.16 -4.85 -11.08
CA ALA A 235 0.84 -4.11 -12.14
C ALA A 235 0.42 -2.63 -12.15
N GLY A 236 -0.86 -2.34 -11.90
CA GLY A 236 -1.35 -0.97 -11.72
C GLY A 236 -0.67 -0.25 -10.56
N MET A 237 -0.53 -0.91 -9.41
CA MET A 237 0.18 -0.34 -8.26
C MET A 237 1.68 -0.14 -8.53
N VAL A 238 2.34 -1.11 -9.19
CA VAL A 238 3.74 -0.93 -9.62
C VAL A 238 3.87 0.30 -10.52
N ALA A 239 2.99 0.44 -11.51
CA ALA A 239 3.00 1.59 -12.42
C ALA A 239 2.80 2.92 -11.69
N LEU A 240 1.96 2.97 -10.65
CA LEU A 240 1.76 4.16 -9.82
C LEU A 240 2.96 4.51 -8.93
N GLU A 241 3.76 3.52 -8.55
CA GLU A 241 4.94 3.70 -7.70
C GLU A 241 6.23 3.98 -8.50
N MET A 242 6.22 3.74 -9.81
CA MET A 242 7.38 4.02 -10.66
C MET A 242 7.78 5.51 -10.73
N PRO A 243 6.88 6.50 -10.91
CA PRO A 243 7.29 7.90 -11.03
C PRO A 243 8.07 8.43 -9.82
N PRO A 244 7.64 8.23 -8.55
CA PRO A 244 8.45 8.60 -7.39
C PRO A 244 9.86 7.96 -7.37
N LEU A 245 9.99 6.69 -7.77
CA LEU A 245 11.28 5.99 -7.81
C LEU A 245 12.20 6.58 -8.89
N VAL A 246 11.64 6.87 -10.07
CA VAL A 246 12.35 7.53 -11.17
C VAL A 246 12.78 8.94 -10.77
N GLU A 247 11.93 9.70 -10.09
CA GLU A 247 12.25 11.04 -9.59
C GLU A 247 13.43 10.99 -8.59
N ASN A 248 13.38 10.05 -7.63
CA ASN A 248 14.46 9.89 -6.64
C ASN A 248 15.80 9.51 -7.29
N TRP A 249 15.76 8.63 -8.29
CA TRP A 249 16.93 8.30 -9.10
C TRP A 249 17.42 9.52 -9.88
N ALA A 250 16.52 10.28 -10.51
CA ALA A 250 16.87 11.43 -11.31
C ALA A 250 17.50 12.55 -10.47
N VAL A 251 17.01 12.78 -9.24
CA VAL A 251 17.64 13.71 -8.28
C VAL A 251 19.10 13.31 -7.99
N ARG A 252 19.38 12.02 -7.79
CA ARG A 252 20.76 11.51 -7.61
C ARG A 252 21.60 11.74 -8.85
N ALA A 253 21.05 11.44 -10.02
CA ALA A 253 21.73 11.61 -11.30
C ALA A 253 22.07 13.08 -11.58
N VAL A 254 21.24 14.03 -11.12
CA VAL A 254 21.52 15.46 -11.24
C VAL A 254 22.64 15.89 -10.28
N ALA A 255 22.67 15.37 -9.06
CA ALA A 255 23.70 15.70 -8.08
C ALA A 255 25.08 15.07 -8.39
N ASP A 256 25.11 13.95 -9.13
CA ASP A 256 26.38 13.31 -9.53
C ASP A 256 27.08 14.09 -10.66
N ARG A 257 28.20 14.72 -10.31
CA ARG A 257 29.02 15.53 -11.24
C ARG A 257 29.99 14.70 -12.08
N THR A 258 30.21 13.44 -11.73
CA THR A 258 31.25 12.60 -12.35
C THR A 258 30.71 11.69 -13.45
N GLY A 259 29.43 11.34 -13.40
CA GLY A 259 28.87 10.26 -14.22
C GLY A 259 28.30 10.65 -15.58
N GLY A 260 28.30 11.93 -15.98
CA GLY A 260 27.68 12.39 -17.24
C GLY A 260 26.16 12.16 -17.34
N ARG A 261 25.50 11.74 -16.25
CA ARG A 261 24.06 11.41 -16.21
C ARG A 261 23.15 12.60 -15.88
N GLN A 262 23.74 13.77 -15.66
CA GLN A 262 23.03 14.96 -15.22
C GLN A 262 21.98 15.42 -16.22
N GLU A 263 22.27 15.38 -17.53
CA GLU A 263 21.32 15.76 -18.57
C GLU A 263 20.09 14.83 -18.60
N THR A 264 20.32 13.52 -18.54
CA THR A 264 19.24 12.51 -18.46
C THR A 264 18.40 12.70 -17.20
N GLY A 265 19.03 12.96 -16.05
CA GLY A 265 18.35 13.27 -14.80
C GLY A 265 17.44 14.50 -14.94
N LEU A 266 17.96 15.60 -15.49
CA LEU A 266 17.18 16.81 -15.73
C LEU A 266 16.04 16.59 -16.72
N TRP A 267 16.27 15.82 -17.79
CA TRP A 267 15.23 15.48 -18.74
C TRP A 267 14.08 14.70 -18.06
N LEU A 268 14.39 13.69 -17.24
CA LEU A 268 13.39 12.93 -16.50
C LEU A 268 12.64 13.81 -15.50
N LEU A 269 13.33 14.66 -14.75
CA LEU A 269 12.66 15.56 -13.80
C LEU A 269 11.70 16.52 -14.52
N ARG A 270 12.06 17.04 -15.69
CA ARG A 270 11.21 17.95 -16.47
C ARG A 270 9.94 17.28 -17.02
N HIS A 271 9.99 15.98 -17.32
CA HIS A 271 8.87 15.26 -17.95
C HIS A 271 8.05 14.39 -16.98
N LEU A 272 8.69 13.80 -15.96
CA LEU A 272 8.10 12.84 -15.03
C LEU A 272 8.17 13.30 -13.56
N GLY A 273 8.97 14.32 -13.26
CA GLY A 273 9.12 14.86 -11.91
C GLY A 273 7.93 15.72 -11.49
N SER A 274 7.65 15.76 -10.19
CA SER A 274 6.68 16.65 -9.57
C SER A 274 7.40 17.76 -8.83
N GLU A 275 7.13 19.01 -9.20
CA GLU A 275 7.69 20.19 -8.52
C GLU A 275 7.38 20.16 -7.01
N GLU A 276 6.17 19.72 -6.63
CA GLU A 276 5.75 19.67 -5.23
C GLU A 276 6.53 18.62 -4.43
N ARG A 277 6.78 17.43 -5.00
CA ARG A 277 7.57 16.39 -4.34
C ARG A 277 9.04 16.79 -4.21
N LEU A 278 9.61 17.39 -5.26
CA LEU A 278 10.96 17.97 -5.21
C LEU A 278 11.05 19.05 -4.12
N LEU A 279 10.06 19.93 -4.04
CA LEU A 279 9.99 20.97 -3.01
C LEU A 279 9.90 20.38 -1.60
N ARG A 280 9.09 19.34 -1.38
CA ARG A 280 9.05 18.62 -0.09
C ARG A 280 10.43 18.07 0.28
N GLY A 281 11.12 17.43 -0.66
CA GLY A 281 12.48 16.91 -0.45
C GLY A 281 13.50 18.01 -0.10
N CYS A 282 13.31 19.25 -0.57
CA CYS A 282 14.16 20.39 -0.21
C CYS A 282 14.04 20.80 1.26
N TYR A 283 12.86 20.57 1.87
CA TYR A 283 12.54 20.94 3.24
C TYR A 283 12.68 19.79 4.25
N ASP A 284 12.95 18.56 3.78
CA ASP A 284 13.03 17.35 4.61
C ASP A 284 14.27 17.29 5.54
N ARG A 285 15.04 18.38 5.61
CA ARG A 285 16.24 18.52 6.44
C ARG A 285 15.93 18.77 7.93
N VAL A 286 14.70 19.21 8.24
CA VAL A 286 14.35 19.82 9.53
C VAL A 286 13.81 18.81 10.56
N ARG A 287 13.51 17.56 10.22
CA ARG A 287 13.05 16.58 11.23
C ARG A 287 13.24 15.14 10.81
N SER A 288 13.53 14.31 11.81
CA SER A 288 13.49 12.84 11.81
C SER A 288 14.56 12.10 11.01
N ARG A 289 15.78 12.11 11.55
CA ARG A 289 16.69 10.94 11.48
C ARG A 289 16.19 9.76 12.34
N GLU A 290 15.01 9.90 12.96
CA GLU A 290 14.43 8.93 13.87
C GLU A 290 13.22 8.27 13.18
N PHE A 291 13.43 7.02 12.78
CA PHE A 291 12.40 5.98 12.58
C PHE A 291 11.29 6.17 11.53
N LYS A 292 11.42 7.05 10.53
CA LYS A 292 10.48 7.06 9.39
C LYS A 292 10.82 5.96 8.38
N PHE A 293 10.19 4.80 8.53
CA PHE A 293 10.27 3.74 7.54
C PHE A 293 9.48 4.14 6.27
N ASN A 294 10.19 4.57 5.24
CA ASN A 294 9.64 4.83 3.92
C ASN A 294 10.19 3.79 2.92
N PRO A 295 9.39 2.81 2.47
CA PRO A 295 9.84 1.79 1.53
C PRO A 295 10.44 2.36 0.24
N ARG A 296 10.02 3.56 -0.19
CA ARG A 296 10.56 4.24 -1.37
C ARG A 296 12.03 4.61 -1.19
N THR A 297 12.39 5.16 -0.02
CA THR A 297 13.78 5.51 0.28
C THR A 297 14.63 4.28 0.52
N TRP A 298 14.05 3.19 1.05
CA TRP A 298 14.74 1.90 1.14
C TRP A 298 15.06 1.30 -0.24
N LEU A 299 14.11 1.34 -1.19
CA LEU A 299 14.28 0.78 -2.54
C LEU A 299 15.15 1.64 -3.46
N ALA A 300 14.88 2.95 -3.52
CA ALA A 300 15.58 3.85 -4.45
C ALA A 300 16.78 4.56 -3.80
N GLY A 301 17.01 4.31 -2.51
CA GLY A 301 18.04 4.91 -1.66
C GLY A 301 17.74 6.35 -1.21
N GLU A 302 18.45 6.80 -0.18
CA GLU A 302 18.27 8.12 0.42
C GLU A 302 18.96 9.26 -0.37
N ASN A 303 18.30 10.41 -0.46
CA ASN A 303 18.88 11.63 -1.03
C ASN A 303 19.02 12.68 0.06
N SER A 304 20.09 13.45 0.01
CA SER A 304 20.22 14.60 0.89
C SER A 304 19.25 15.69 0.46
N ALA A 305 18.77 16.50 1.41
CA ALA A 305 18.00 17.70 1.10
C ALA A 305 18.77 18.64 0.14
N GLY A 306 20.11 18.66 0.21
CA GLY A 306 20.96 19.41 -0.73
C GLY A 306 20.82 18.93 -2.18
N ASN A 307 20.72 17.61 -2.40
CA ASN A 307 20.51 17.05 -3.74
C ASN A 307 19.15 17.49 -4.31
N TYR A 308 18.11 17.48 -3.47
CA TYR A 308 16.79 17.98 -3.87
C TYR A 308 16.81 19.48 -4.18
N GLN A 309 17.50 20.28 -3.36
CA GLN A 309 17.65 21.73 -3.56
C GLN A 309 18.35 22.05 -4.88
N GLU A 310 19.45 21.35 -5.19
CA GLU A 310 20.16 21.47 -6.47
C GLU A 310 19.28 21.07 -7.66
N ALA A 311 18.62 19.92 -7.58
CA ALA A 311 17.73 19.43 -8.62
C ALA A 311 16.54 20.38 -8.86
N TYR A 312 15.92 20.90 -7.78
CA TYR A 312 14.83 21.87 -7.85
C TYR A 312 15.26 23.16 -8.54
N TYR A 313 16.42 23.71 -8.15
CA TYR A 313 16.95 24.93 -8.76
C TYR A 313 17.25 24.75 -10.25
N ARG A 314 17.91 23.65 -10.64
CA ARG A 314 18.23 23.37 -12.04
C ARG A 314 16.99 23.07 -12.90
N MET A 315 15.93 22.54 -12.30
CA MET A 315 14.67 22.25 -12.99
C MET A 315 13.83 23.51 -13.19
N THR A 316 13.68 24.33 -12.14
CA THR A 316 12.73 25.45 -12.11
C THR A 316 13.37 26.82 -12.35
N GLY A 317 14.69 26.93 -12.17
CA GLY A 317 15.41 28.21 -12.14
C GLY A 317 15.11 29.06 -10.89
N ARG A 318 14.37 28.53 -9.91
CA ARG A 318 13.94 29.24 -8.70
C ARG A 318 14.51 28.56 -7.46
N PRO A 319 14.92 29.31 -6.44
CA PRO A 319 15.33 28.71 -5.19
C PRO A 319 14.10 28.14 -4.45
N TYR A 320 14.27 27.01 -3.77
CA TYR A 320 13.18 26.30 -3.08
C TYR A 320 12.49 27.16 -2.01
N ASN A 321 13.26 28.06 -1.38
CA ASN A 321 12.80 28.98 -0.34
C ASN A 321 11.91 30.13 -0.86
N HIS A 322 11.69 30.24 -2.18
CA HIS A 322 10.71 31.15 -2.75
C HIS A 322 9.26 30.65 -2.57
N ARG A 323 9.07 29.33 -2.34
CA ARG A 323 7.76 28.77 -1.96
C ARG A 323 7.78 28.40 -0.48
N PRO A 324 6.67 28.61 0.25
CA PRO A 324 6.58 28.16 1.63
C PRO A 324 6.78 26.64 1.70
N ALA A 325 7.25 26.16 2.85
CA ALA A 325 7.30 24.74 3.11
C ALA A 325 5.89 24.13 2.93
N PRO A 326 5.73 23.02 2.19
CA PRO A 326 4.42 22.42 1.96
C PRO A 326 3.69 22.15 3.27
N VAL A 327 2.44 22.62 3.36
CA VAL A 327 1.62 22.53 4.57
C VAL A 327 1.18 21.08 4.76
N GLY A 328 1.94 20.35 5.57
CA GLY A 328 1.62 19.02 6.05
C GLY A 328 2.37 18.65 7.32
N MET A 329 3.12 19.59 7.92
CA MET A 329 4.11 19.21 8.91
C MET A 329 3.55 19.03 10.33
N PHE A 330 2.22 19.13 10.52
CA PHE A 330 1.50 18.75 11.73
C PHE A 330 -0.01 18.75 11.45
N GLY A 331 -0.75 17.87 12.13
CA GLY A 331 -2.23 17.90 12.15
C GLY A 331 -2.79 19.20 12.76
N PRO A 332 -4.05 19.24 13.19
CA PRO A 332 -4.76 20.47 13.62
C PRO A 332 -4.12 21.26 14.80
N PHE A 333 -2.98 20.81 15.33
CA PHE A 333 -2.18 21.45 16.38
C PHE A 333 -0.80 21.94 15.90
N GLY A 334 -0.58 21.93 14.59
CA GLY A 334 0.65 22.36 13.93
C GLY A 334 0.82 23.86 13.86
N ARG A 335 1.68 24.42 14.69
CA ARG A 335 2.08 25.83 14.53
C ARG A 335 2.80 26.00 13.19
N ASP A 336 2.18 26.80 12.33
CA ASP A 336 2.83 27.36 11.15
C ASP A 336 4.08 28.12 11.60
N ARG A 337 5.26 27.65 11.21
CA ARG A 337 6.54 28.26 11.59
C ARG A 337 6.79 29.58 10.84
N GLY A 338 6.01 29.88 9.80
CA GLY A 338 6.14 31.09 9.00
C GLY A 338 5.89 32.39 9.77
N GLU A 339 5.19 32.33 10.92
CA GLU A 339 4.79 33.50 11.69
C GLU A 339 5.67 33.77 12.93
N GLN A 340 6.69 32.95 13.20
CA GLN A 340 7.54 33.16 14.37
C GLN A 340 8.55 34.28 14.12
N GLU A 341 8.57 35.28 15.01
CA GLU A 341 9.56 36.37 15.00
C GLU A 341 10.98 35.86 15.32
N TRP A 342 11.07 34.75 16.05
CA TRP A 342 12.29 34.05 16.39
C TRP A 342 12.45 32.79 15.55
N VAL A 343 13.09 32.92 14.38
CA VAL A 343 13.51 31.78 13.54
C VAL A 343 14.99 31.51 13.78
N TRP A 344 15.29 30.33 14.34
CA TRP A 344 16.65 29.80 14.45
C TRP A 344 17.17 29.47 13.05
N ASP A 345 18.32 30.03 12.68
CA ASP A 345 18.97 29.73 11.40
C ASP A 345 19.85 28.48 11.53
N GLU A 346 19.28 27.33 11.18
CA GLU A 346 19.99 26.04 11.23
C GLU A 346 21.17 25.95 10.24
N GLY A 347 21.28 26.88 9.27
CA GLY A 347 22.39 26.90 8.32
C GLY A 347 23.46 27.93 8.63
N LEU A 348 23.39 28.61 9.77
CA LEU A 348 24.40 29.57 10.20
C LEU A 348 25.79 28.93 10.22
N GLY A 349 26.77 29.55 9.55
CA GLY A 349 28.13 29.04 9.43
C GLY A 349 28.28 27.82 8.50
N GLY A 350 27.25 27.49 7.71
CA GLY A 350 27.27 26.40 6.74
C GLY A 350 27.38 26.88 5.29
N GLU A 351 27.75 25.98 4.39
CA GLU A 351 27.93 26.29 2.95
C GLU A 351 26.63 26.29 2.12
N ASN A 352 25.50 25.87 2.72
CA ASN A 352 24.23 25.75 2.02
C ASN A 352 23.39 27.01 2.23
N VAL A 353 22.72 27.49 1.18
CA VAL A 353 21.71 28.55 1.30
C VAL A 353 20.43 27.94 1.89
N SER A 354 20.10 28.32 3.13
CA SER A 354 18.94 27.78 3.86
C SER A 354 17.65 28.58 3.58
N GLN A 355 16.75 28.61 4.56
CA GLN A 355 15.49 29.36 4.51
C GLN A 355 15.70 30.87 4.42
N ARG A 356 14.67 31.57 3.92
CA ARG A 356 14.63 33.03 3.96
C ARG A 356 14.54 33.49 5.41
N LEU A 357 15.42 34.40 5.81
CA LEU A 357 15.42 35.00 7.14
C LEU A 357 14.60 36.29 7.14
N LYS A 358 13.77 36.48 8.17
CA LYS A 358 13.03 37.74 8.36
C LYS A 358 14.03 38.88 8.61
N ALA A 359 13.72 40.07 8.08
CA ALA A 359 14.54 41.27 8.17
C ALA A 359 15.93 41.22 7.51
N LEU A 360 16.23 40.18 6.71
CA LEU A 360 17.39 40.15 5.82
C LEU A 360 16.92 40.37 4.37
N TYR A 361 17.47 41.37 3.71
CA TYR A 361 17.06 41.80 2.37
C TYR A 361 18.22 41.86 1.40
N LEU A 362 18.01 41.43 0.16
CA LEU A 362 18.84 41.81 -0.98
C LEU A 362 18.27 43.12 -1.55
N THR A 363 18.90 44.25 -1.24
CA THR A 363 18.40 45.58 -1.59
C THR A 363 18.83 46.02 -2.99
N GLN A 364 19.95 45.51 -3.48
CA GLN A 364 20.43 45.75 -4.83
C GLN A 364 21.04 44.48 -5.43
N SER A 365 20.75 44.23 -6.70
CA SER A 365 21.36 43.18 -7.49
C SER A 365 21.62 43.73 -8.89
N ARG A 366 22.88 43.88 -9.26
CA ARG A 366 23.31 44.45 -10.54
C ARG A 366 24.28 43.49 -11.22
N LEU A 367 23.93 43.05 -12.42
CA LEU A 367 24.76 42.19 -13.26
C LEU A 367 25.16 42.97 -14.51
N ASP A 368 26.44 43.26 -14.65
CA ASP A 368 27.02 43.89 -15.84
C ASP A 368 27.85 42.86 -16.61
N GLY A 369 27.88 42.96 -17.93
CA GLY A 369 28.60 42.01 -18.77
C GLY A 369 29.15 42.62 -20.04
N LYS A 370 30.28 42.10 -20.50
CA LYS A 370 30.90 42.44 -21.78
C LYS A 370 31.25 41.16 -22.53
N VAL A 371 30.90 41.10 -23.80
CA VAL A 371 31.30 40.01 -24.70
C VAL A 371 32.23 40.58 -25.75
N GLU A 372 33.37 39.94 -25.94
CA GLU A 372 34.36 40.31 -26.94
C GLU A 372 34.49 39.18 -27.96
N GLY A 373 33.97 39.44 -29.16
CA GLY A 373 33.87 38.44 -30.23
C GLY A 373 35.24 37.94 -30.70
N ASP A 374 36.19 38.86 -30.89
CA ASP A 374 37.52 38.53 -31.40
C ASP A 374 38.34 37.70 -30.41
N ALA A 375 38.19 37.97 -29.11
CA ALA A 375 38.83 37.20 -28.04
C ALA A 375 38.01 35.97 -27.62
N THR A 376 36.81 35.77 -28.19
CA THR A 376 35.86 34.71 -27.81
C THR A 376 35.61 34.62 -26.29
N THR A 377 35.70 35.76 -25.60
CA THR A 377 35.65 35.85 -24.14
C THR A 377 34.43 36.63 -23.68
N GLY A 378 33.76 36.13 -22.65
CA GLY A 378 32.70 36.83 -21.93
C GLY A 378 33.15 37.18 -20.52
N TYR A 379 32.97 38.44 -20.13
CA TYR A 379 33.16 38.91 -18.76
C TYR A 379 31.80 39.24 -18.14
N LEU A 380 31.61 38.80 -16.89
CA LEU A 380 30.42 39.06 -16.09
C LEU A 380 30.84 39.55 -14.71
N GLU A 381 30.25 40.64 -14.26
CA GLU A 381 30.38 41.17 -12.91
C GLU A 381 29.00 41.23 -12.25
N TRP A 382 28.87 40.60 -11.08
CA TRP A 382 27.63 40.63 -10.32
C TRP A 382 27.86 41.29 -8.95
N THR A 383 27.28 42.47 -8.77
CA THR A 383 27.24 43.18 -7.48
C THR A 383 25.92 42.91 -6.76
N MET A 384 25.99 42.44 -5.51
CA MET A 384 24.85 42.20 -4.63
C MET A 384 25.01 42.98 -3.32
N VAL A 385 23.98 43.70 -2.89
CA VAL A 385 23.97 44.44 -1.62
C VAL A 385 22.92 43.84 -0.70
N PHE A 386 23.37 43.34 0.45
CA PHE A 386 22.50 42.79 1.48
C PHE A 386 22.36 43.76 2.64
N ARG A 387 21.14 43.87 3.20
CA ARG A 387 20.84 44.68 4.38
C ARG A 387 20.18 43.82 5.45
N ASN A 388 20.73 43.83 6.65
CA ASN A 388 20.16 43.19 7.82
C ASN A 388 19.50 44.27 8.71
N ASP A 389 18.17 44.29 8.72
CA ASP A 389 17.36 45.23 9.51
C ASP A 389 16.87 44.60 10.84
N HIS A 390 17.38 43.44 11.22
CA HIS A 390 16.94 42.76 12.43
C HIS A 390 17.50 43.45 13.69
N GLU A 391 16.62 43.95 14.56
CA GLU A 391 16.96 44.81 15.70
C GLU A 391 17.95 44.18 16.69
N PHE A 392 17.88 42.86 16.90
CA PHE A 392 18.62 42.18 17.97
C PHE A 392 19.56 41.05 17.50
N GLN A 393 19.65 40.76 16.20
CA GLN A 393 20.41 39.60 15.70
C GLN A 393 21.19 39.92 14.43
N GLN A 394 22.46 39.53 14.41
CA GLN A 394 23.24 39.49 13.18
C GLN A 394 22.76 38.29 12.34
N ARG A 395 22.37 38.55 11.09
CA ARG A 395 21.91 37.54 10.15
C ARG A 395 22.95 37.37 9.06
N GLU A 396 23.28 36.12 8.73
CA GLU A 396 24.25 35.79 7.70
C GLU A 396 23.58 35.76 6.31
N ALA A 397 24.13 36.52 5.37
CA ALA A 397 23.76 36.44 3.96
C ALA A 397 24.58 35.33 3.27
N ARG A 398 23.89 34.39 2.61
CA ARG A 398 24.51 33.27 1.89
C ARG A 398 24.04 33.28 0.44
N ALA A 399 24.97 33.12 -0.49
CA ALA A 399 24.71 33.04 -1.92
C ALA A 399 25.42 31.82 -2.53
N LEU A 400 24.69 31.05 -3.35
CA LEU A 400 25.23 29.95 -4.13
C LEU A 400 25.00 30.28 -5.61
N LEU A 401 26.08 30.31 -6.38
CA LEU A 401 26.08 30.73 -7.78
C LEU A 401 26.49 29.56 -8.67
N GLN A 402 25.65 29.23 -9.66
CA GLN A 402 26.03 28.28 -10.70
C GLN A 402 26.60 29.04 -11.90
N LEU A 403 27.84 28.74 -12.24
CA LEU A 403 28.51 29.33 -13.40
C LEU A 403 28.06 28.67 -14.70
N PRO A 404 28.05 29.40 -15.83
CA PRO A 404 27.89 28.79 -17.14
C PRO A 404 29.02 27.78 -17.41
N PRO A 405 28.80 26.78 -18.29
CA PRO A 405 29.87 25.85 -18.69
C PRO A 405 31.11 26.60 -19.18
N GLY A 406 32.29 26.25 -18.64
CA GLY A 406 33.56 26.93 -18.94
C GLY A 406 33.79 28.26 -18.20
N GLY A 407 32.81 28.76 -17.44
CA GLY A 407 32.97 29.94 -16.60
C GLY A 407 33.88 29.67 -15.41
N VAL A 408 34.76 30.62 -15.10
CA VAL A 408 35.66 30.58 -13.94
C VAL A 408 35.51 31.86 -13.13
N VAL A 409 35.58 31.76 -11.80
CA VAL A 409 35.62 32.95 -10.91
C VAL A 409 37.03 33.53 -10.97
N SER A 410 37.15 34.78 -11.41
CA SER A 410 38.44 35.49 -11.47
C SER A 410 38.68 36.44 -10.30
N ARG A 411 37.62 36.97 -9.68
CA ARG A 411 37.69 37.86 -8.50
C ARG A 411 36.41 37.77 -7.69
N LEU A 412 36.54 37.86 -6.36
CA LEU A 412 35.44 38.02 -5.43
C LEU A 412 35.84 39.06 -4.38
N THR A 413 34.99 40.05 -4.15
CA THR A 413 35.22 41.11 -3.15
C THR A 413 34.01 41.20 -2.23
N LEU A 414 34.28 41.36 -0.93
CA LEU A 414 33.26 41.54 0.09
C LEU A 414 33.40 42.95 0.66
N TRP A 415 32.31 43.70 0.67
CA TRP A 415 32.26 45.03 1.27
C TRP A 415 31.50 44.95 2.59
N ILE A 416 32.13 45.37 3.69
CA ILE A 416 31.47 45.47 5.00
C ILE A 416 31.57 46.93 5.43
N ASP A 417 30.41 47.56 5.67
CA ASP A 417 30.30 48.97 6.08
C ASP A 417 31.08 49.96 5.19
N GLY A 418 31.17 49.67 3.89
CA GLY A 418 31.84 50.51 2.89
C GLY A 418 33.34 50.24 2.72
N GLU A 419 33.92 49.32 3.48
CA GLU A 419 35.31 48.88 3.32
C GLU A 419 35.40 47.65 2.41
N GLU A 420 36.14 47.75 1.30
CA GLU A 420 36.45 46.61 0.43
C GLU A 420 37.41 45.65 1.14
N ARG A 421 37.04 44.38 1.16
CA ARG A 421 37.88 43.28 1.63
C ARG A 421 38.00 42.25 0.51
N GLU A 422 39.24 41.94 0.14
CA GLU A 422 39.51 40.89 -0.82
C GLU A 422 39.09 39.54 -0.21
N ALA A 423 38.20 38.84 -0.89
CA ALA A 423 37.69 37.56 -0.41
C ALA A 423 38.53 36.43 -1.03
N ALA A 424 38.99 35.50 -0.19
CA ALA A 424 39.65 34.30 -0.68
C ALA A 424 38.62 33.39 -1.36
N PHE A 425 38.91 32.97 -2.60
CA PHE A 425 38.17 31.92 -3.28
C PHE A 425 39.07 30.70 -3.47
N GLY A 426 38.62 29.54 -3.01
CA GLY A 426 39.27 28.26 -3.25
C GLY A 426 38.59 27.56 -4.42
N GLY A 427 39.35 27.18 -5.45
CA GLY A 427 38.83 26.31 -6.49
C GLY A 427 38.44 24.96 -5.89
N ARG A 428 37.14 24.62 -5.91
CA ARG A 428 36.72 23.23 -5.75
C ARG A 428 36.91 22.54 -7.10
N SER A 429 38.08 21.90 -7.26
CA SER A 429 38.35 20.93 -8.32
C SER A 429 37.50 19.67 -8.14
#